data_AF-A0A0B1SIR0-F1
#
_entry.id   AF-A0A0B1SIR0-F1
#
_cell.length_a   1.000
_cell.length_b   1.000
_cell.length_c   1.000
_cell.angle_alpha   90.00
_cell.angle_beta   90.00
_cell.angle_gamma   90.00
#
_symmetry.space_group_name_H-M   'P 1'
#
loop_
_entity.id
_entity.type
_entity.pdbx_description
1 polymer ?
#
loop_
_entity_poly.entity_id
_entity_poly.type
_entity_poly.pdbx_seq_one_letter_code
_entity_poly.pdbx_strand_id
1 'polypeptide(L)' 'QNECALGIDDCARDGGICEDTPDSFICRCAMNYLDVSFDRQNRPGRKCKRCEFEVLHGL' A
#
# COMPACT_ATOMS: atom_id res chain seq x y z
N GLN A 1 6.14 -8.23 -15.19
CA GLN A 1 6.40 -9.66 -14.94
C GLN A 1 5.32 -10.05 -13.95
N ASN A 2 5.55 -10.74 -12.83
CA ASN A 2 4.63 -10.57 -11.70
C ASN A 2 5.46 -10.22 -10.46
N GLU A 3 5.65 -8.93 -10.28
CA GLU A 3 6.56 -8.37 -9.27
C GLU A 3 6.05 -8.66 -7.85
N CYS A 4 4.72 -8.69 -7.67
CA CYS A 4 4.07 -9.02 -6.40
C CYS A 4 4.29 -10.49 -5.99
N ALA A 5 4.20 -11.43 -6.93
CA ALA A 5 4.39 -12.86 -6.68
C ALA A 5 5.87 -13.21 -6.45
N LEU A 6 6.77 -12.45 -7.08
CA LEU A 6 8.21 -12.57 -6.88
C LEU A 6 8.69 -11.86 -5.60
N GLY A 7 7.86 -10.99 -5.02
CA GLY A 7 8.22 -10.20 -3.83
C GLY A 7 9.35 -9.20 -4.08
N ILE A 8 9.45 -8.70 -5.33
CA ILE A 8 10.45 -7.70 -5.75
C ILE A 8 9.85 -6.31 -5.88
N ASP A 9 8.56 -6.16 -5.55
CA ASP A 9 7.94 -4.86 -5.40
C ASP A 9 8.52 -4.09 -4.19
N ASP A 10 8.50 -2.76 -4.24
CA ASP A 10 8.86 -1.90 -3.10
C ASP A 10 7.62 -1.41 -2.32
N CYS A 11 6.48 -2.13 -2.30
CA CYS A 11 5.31 -1.70 -1.53
C CYS A 11 5.63 -1.70 -0.03
N ALA A 12 4.84 -0.97 0.76
CA ALA A 12 5.01 -0.96 2.21
C ALA A 12 4.86 -2.39 2.76
N ARG A 13 5.87 -2.86 3.49
CA ARG A 13 5.86 -4.22 4.05
C ARG A 13 4.80 -4.42 5.13
N ASP A 14 4.48 -3.36 5.87
CA ASP A 14 3.37 -3.32 6.82
C ASP A 14 2.23 -2.51 6.23
N GLY A 15 1.06 -3.14 6.06
CA GLY A 15 -0.14 -2.53 5.53
C GLY A 15 -0.07 -2.04 4.08
N GLY A 16 0.93 -2.42 3.29
CA GLY A 16 0.93 -2.22 1.85
C GLY A 16 0.30 -3.40 1.11
N ILE A 17 -0.31 -3.12 -0.03
CA ILE A 17 -0.92 -4.08 -0.93
C ILE A 17 -0.30 -3.84 -2.31
N CYS A 18 0.28 -4.89 -2.87
CA CYS A 18 0.78 -4.92 -4.24
C CYS A 18 -0.34 -5.44 -5.17
N GLU A 19 -0.59 -4.72 -6.26
CA GLU A 19 -1.45 -5.15 -7.35
C GLU A 19 -0.64 -5.15 -8.64
N ASP A 20 -0.51 -6.34 -9.22
CA ASP A 20 0.21 -6.56 -10.46
C ASP A 20 -0.59 -6.01 -11.64
N THR A 21 0.08 -5.39 -12.60
CA THR A 21 -0.54 -4.82 -13.80
C THR A 21 0.18 -5.35 -15.05
N PRO A 22 -0.40 -5.24 -16.25
CA PRO A 22 0.26 -5.71 -17.47
C PRO A 22 1.63 -5.07 -17.72
N ASP A 23 1.79 -3.80 -17.34
CA ASP A 23 3.00 -3.00 -17.60
C ASP A 23 3.97 -2.93 -16.40
N SER A 24 3.47 -3.07 -15.17
CA SER A 24 4.26 -2.95 -13.92
C SER A 24 3.44 -3.43 -12.71
N PHE A 25 3.55 -2.78 -11.56
CA PHE A 25 2.72 -2.99 -10.38
C PHE A 25 2.36 -1.65 -9.73
N ILE A 26 1.23 -1.63 -9.01
CA ILE A 26 0.79 -0.50 -8.21
C ILE A 26 0.75 -0.89 -6.73
N CYS A 27 1.07 0.07 -5.86
CA CYS A 27 0.99 -0.11 -4.42
C CYS A 27 -0.13 0.75 -3.84
N ARG A 28 -0.84 0.21 -2.87
CA ARG A 28 -1.80 0.97 -2.05
C ARG A 28 -1.72 0.55 -0.60
N CYS A 29 -2.16 1.40 0.31
CA CYS A 29 -2.29 0.99 1.71
C CYS A 29 -3.57 0.15 1.90
N ALA A 30 -3.50 -0.80 2.83
CA ALA A 30 -4.61 -1.60 3.29
C ALA A 30 -5.65 -0.74 4.02
N MET A 31 -6.85 -1.31 4.19
CA MET A 31 -7.85 -0.73 5.06
C MET A 31 -7.24 -0.51 6.45
N ASN A 32 -7.53 0.63 7.07
CA ASN A 32 -6.96 1.06 8.35
C ASN A 32 -5.46 1.39 8.31
N TYR A 33 -4.91 1.71 7.13
CA TYR A 33 -3.59 2.31 7.02
C TYR A 33 -3.67 3.63 6.24
N LEU A 34 -3.00 4.67 6.75
CA LEU A 34 -2.82 5.93 6.05
C LEU A 34 -1.56 5.88 5.19
N ASP A 35 -1.69 6.31 3.94
CA ASP A 35 -0.54 6.54 3.08
C ASP A 35 0.24 7.79 3.50
N VAL A 36 1.46 7.56 3.95
CA VAL A 36 2.44 8.58 4.35
C VAL A 36 3.67 8.56 3.45
N SER A 37 3.52 8.04 2.23
CA SER A 37 4.56 8.09 1.18
C SER A 37 4.92 9.54 0.86
N PHE A 38 6.17 9.78 0.46
CA PHE A 38 6.63 11.13 0.12
C PHE A 38 5.92 11.66 -1.13
N ASP A 39 5.82 10.81 -2.15
CA ASP A 39 5.13 11.10 -3.40
C ASP A 39 3.88 10.23 -3.52
N ARG A 40 2.78 10.66 -2.89
CA ARG A 40 1.50 9.94 -2.91
C ARG A 40 0.82 9.95 -4.28
N GLN A 41 1.19 10.88 -5.15
CA GLN A 41 0.56 11.01 -6.47
C GLN A 41 1.14 9.99 -7.44
N ASN A 42 2.47 9.81 -7.45
CA ASN A 42 3.14 8.92 -8.40
C ASN A 42 3.62 7.60 -7.77
N ARG A 43 3.83 7.57 -6.45
CA ARG A 43 4.34 6.40 -5.72
C ARG A 43 3.56 6.16 -4.41
N PRO A 44 2.23 5.95 -4.50
CA PRO A 44 1.41 5.61 -3.34
C PRO A 44 1.83 4.26 -2.73
N GLY A 45 1.39 4.01 -1.50
CA GLY A 45 1.48 2.69 -0.85
C GLY A 45 2.89 2.19 -0.51
N ARG A 46 3.91 3.05 -0.56
CA ARG A 46 5.31 2.72 -0.21
C ARG A 46 5.62 2.93 1.27
N LYS A 47 4.85 3.80 1.92
CA LYS A 47 4.85 3.98 3.37
C LYS A 47 3.42 4.04 3.87
N CYS A 48 3.03 3.01 4.62
CA CYS A 48 1.72 2.91 5.23
C CYS A 48 1.88 2.98 6.75
N LYS A 49 1.04 3.76 7.41
CA LYS A 49 1.00 3.84 8.87
C LYS A 49 -0.37 3.40 9.35
N ARG A 50 -0.40 2.43 10.28
CA ARG A 50 -1.66 1.96 10.85
C ARG A 50 -2.43 3.13 11.45
N CYS A 51 -3.66 3.28 10.99
CA CYS A 51 -4.67 4.17 11.53
C CYS A 51 -5.34 3.47 12.71
N GLU A 52 -5.22 4.02 13.90
CA GLU A 52 -6.02 3.60 15.07
C GLU A 52 -7.49 4.08 15.00
N PHE A 53 -7.96 4.52 13.83
CA PHE A 53 -9.32 5.03 13.63
C PHE A 53 -10.43 3.96 13.64
N GLU A 54 -10.10 2.65 13.70
CA GLU A 54 -11.14 1.60 13.90
C GLU A 54 -11.98 1.83 15.16
N VAL A 55 -11.49 2.63 16.13
CA VAL A 55 -12.23 2.96 17.35
C VAL A 55 -13.31 4.04 17.12
N LEU A 56 -13.22 4.87 16.06
CA LEU A 56 -14.09 6.05 15.93
C LEU A 56 -15.34 5.83 15.06
N HIS A 57 -15.37 4.84 14.18
CA HIS A 57 -16.49 4.61 13.23
C HIS A 57 -17.22 3.29 13.49
N GLY A 58 -17.53 2.99 14.76
CA GLY A 58 -18.18 1.75 15.19
C GLY A 58 -19.31 1.26 14.27
N LEU A 59 -19.00 0.24 13.47
CA LEU A 59 -19.95 -0.64 12.79
C LEU A 59 -20.06 -1.95 13.58
#